data_AF-A0A3D0ZYM3-F1
#
_entry.id   AF-A0A3D0ZYM3-F1
#
_cell.length_a   1.000
_cell.length_b   1.000
_cell.length_c   1.000
_cell.angle_alpha   90.00
_cell.angle_beta   90.00
_cell.angle_gamma   90.00
#
_symmetry.space_group_name_H-M   'P 1'
#
loop_
_entity.id
_entity.type
_entity.pdbx_description
1 polymer ?
#
loop_
_entity_poly.entity_id
_entity_poly.type
_entity_poly.pdbx_seq_one_letter_code
_entity_poly.pdbx_strand_id
1 'polypeptide(L)'
;MIIRISLYVLGLLLLSAVCLAFYAFLYPRPVDTTDQRIFLTDGSSVDYCQLPKLDGSGKLASEIPKAYTPGCGFTRIPMPVLAECTEPLADGVIDMRGLWFGVSGWVGHV
;
A
#
# COMPACT_ATOMS: atom_id res chain seq x y z
N MET A 1 37.66 -5.42 33.94
CA MET A 1 36.31 -6.02 33.84
C MET A 1 35.37 -5.17 32.97
N ILE A 2 35.25 -3.86 33.25
CA ILE A 2 34.38 -2.92 32.50
C ILE A 2 34.71 -2.86 31.01
N ILE A 3 35.98 -2.70 30.61
CA ILE A 3 36.39 -2.65 29.19
C ILE A 3 35.96 -3.90 28.41
N ARG A 4 36.09 -5.10 29.01
CA ARG A 4 35.66 -6.36 28.38
C ARG A 4 34.14 -6.39 28.18
N ILE A 5 33.38 -5.96 29.19
CA ILE A 5 31.92 -5.88 29.10
C ILE A 5 31.50 -4.88 28.01
N SER A 6 32.13 -3.69 27.97
CA SER A 6 31.85 -2.68 26.95
C SER A 6 32.11 -3.19 25.52
N LEU A 7 33.19 -3.96 25.32
CA LEU A 7 33.48 -4.57 24.02
C LEU A 7 32.41 -5.60 23.61
N TYR A 8 31.92 -6.43 24.54
CA TYR A 8 30.84 -7.37 24.24
C TYR A 8 29.52 -6.67 23.91
N VAL A 9 29.17 -5.62 24.66
CA VAL A 9 27.96 -4.82 24.39
C VAL A 9 28.05 -4.15 23.01
N LEU A 10 29.19 -3.55 22.67
CA LEU A 10 29.39 -2.95 21.35
C LEU A 10 29.32 -4.00 20.23
N GLY A 11 29.94 -5.16 20.43
CA GLY A 11 29.86 -6.28 19.48
C GLY A 11 28.42 -6.77 19.25
N LEU A 12 27.62 -6.87 20.32
CA LEU A 12 26.21 -7.25 20.22
C LEU A 12 25.38 -6.22 19.46
N LEU A 13 25.62 -4.92 19.71
CA LEU A 13 24.94 -3.83 19.00
C LEU A 13 25.29 -3.80 17.51
N LEU A 14 26.56 -4.03 17.17
CA LEU A 14 26.99 -4.12 15.77
C LEU A 14 26.36 -5.33 15.08
N LEU A 15 26.36 -6.49 15.74
CA LEU A 15 25.74 -7.70 15.21
C LEU A 15 24.23 -7.50 14.99
N SER A 16 23.52 -6.90 15.95
CA SER A 16 22.09 -6.65 15.81
C SER A 16 21.79 -5.66 14.69
N ALA A 17 22.57 -4.59 14.54
CA ALA A 17 22.44 -3.64 13.44
C ALA A 17 22.65 -4.32 12.07
N VAL A 18 23.65 -5.20 11.95
CA VAL A 18 23.90 -5.97 10.73
C VAL A 18 22.74 -6.92 10.42
N CYS A 19 22.23 -7.65 11.42
CA CYS A 19 21.08 -8.53 11.25
C CYS A 19 19.82 -7.75 10.82
N LEU A 20 19.57 -6.57 11.40
CA LEU A 20 18.45 -5.71 11.02
C LEU A 20 18.60 -5.16 9.61
N ALA A 21 19.81 -4.76 9.21
CA ALA A 21 20.08 -4.34 7.83
C ALA A 21 19.84 -5.49 6.85
N PHE A 22 20.33 -6.70 7.16
CA PHE A 22 20.08 -7.87 6.34
C PHE A 22 18.58 -8.16 6.20
N TYR A 23 17.84 -8.12 7.30
CA TYR A 23 16.39 -8.29 7.29
C TYR A 23 15.68 -7.20 6.46
N ALA A 24 16.06 -5.94 6.60
CA ALA A 24 15.41 -4.82 5.92
C ALA A 24 15.65 -4.80 4.39
N PHE A 25 16.83 -5.23 3.94
CA PHE A 25 17.27 -5.08 2.55
C PHE A 25 17.31 -6.40 1.76
N LEU A 26 17.55 -7.54 2.41
CA LEU A 26 17.79 -8.82 1.73
C LEU A 26 16.69 -9.86 2.00
N TYR A 27 15.86 -9.67 3.02
CA TYR A 27 14.70 -10.55 3.21
C TYR A 27 13.68 -10.32 2.07
N PRO A 28 13.26 -11.38 1.34
CA PRO A 28 12.36 -11.23 0.23
C PRO A 28 11.04 -10.61 0.70
N ARG A 29 10.55 -9.64 -0.07
CA ARG A 29 9.20 -9.10 0.14
C ARG A 29 8.17 -10.20 -0.15
N PRO A 30 7.02 -10.22 0.55
CA PRO A 30 5.92 -11.11 0.20
C PRO A 30 5.60 -10.99 -1.29
N VAL A 31 5.23 -12.12 -1.90
CA VAL A 31 4.81 -12.14 -3.30
C VAL A 31 3.61 -11.22 -3.46
N ASP A 32 3.59 -10.44 -4.54
CA ASP A 32 2.44 -9.61 -4.88
C ASP A 32 1.25 -10.52 -5.24
N THR A 33 0.19 -10.43 -4.45
CA THR A 33 -1.06 -11.17 -4.65
C THR A 33 -2.14 -10.33 -5.32
N THR A 34 -1.80 -9.12 -5.76
CA THR A 34 -2.71 -8.25 -6.50
C THR A 34 -3.11 -8.91 -7.81
N ASP A 35 -4.40 -8.82 -8.15
CA ASP A 35 -4.91 -9.30 -9.43
C ASP A 35 -4.18 -8.60 -10.59
N GLN A 36 -3.66 -9.38 -11.55
CA GLN A 36 -2.88 -8.83 -12.65
C GLN A 36 -3.64 -7.80 -13.48
N ARG A 37 -4.99 -7.88 -13.54
CA ARG A 37 -5.80 -6.90 -14.26
C ARG A 37 -5.59 -5.45 -13.78
N ILE A 38 -5.13 -5.29 -12.54
CA ILE A 38 -4.81 -3.99 -11.96
C ILE A 38 -3.69 -3.28 -12.73
N PHE A 39 -2.79 -4.04 -13.34
CA PHE A 39 -1.60 -3.50 -14.02
C PHE A 39 -1.69 -3.52 -15.55
N LEU A 40 -2.69 -4.21 -16.13
CA LEU A 40 -2.83 -4.35 -17.59
C LEU A 40 -3.31 -3.04 -18.24
N THR A 41 -4.23 -2.32 -17.61
CA THR A 41 -4.84 -1.09 -18.14
C THR A 41 -4.40 0.14 -17.35
N ASP A 42 -4.49 1.33 -17.96
CA ASP A 42 -4.14 2.60 -17.30
C ASP A 42 -5.36 3.13 -16.53
N GLY A 43 -5.21 3.28 -15.22
CA GLY A 43 -6.24 3.83 -14.34
C GLY A 43 -6.63 5.26 -14.70
N SER A 44 -5.75 6.03 -15.37
CA SER A 44 -6.08 7.39 -15.84
C SER A 44 -7.26 7.43 -16.84
N SER A 45 -7.61 6.29 -17.44
CA SER A 45 -8.75 6.18 -18.35
C SER A 45 -10.10 5.93 -17.65
N VAL A 46 -10.11 5.73 -16.33
CA VAL A 46 -11.32 5.47 -15.54
C VAL A 46 -12.05 6.79 -15.24
N ASP A 47 -13.38 6.79 -15.39
CA ASP A 47 -14.22 7.89 -14.91
C ASP A 47 -14.46 7.76 -13.41
N TYR A 48 -13.66 8.48 -12.62
CA TYR A 48 -13.73 8.48 -11.16
C TYR A 48 -14.93 9.24 -10.59
N CYS A 49 -15.71 9.93 -11.43
CA CYS A 49 -17.00 10.51 -11.02
C CYS A 49 -18.13 9.48 -11.02
N GLN A 50 -17.97 8.35 -11.75
CA GLN A 50 -18.92 7.24 -11.77
C GLN A 50 -18.60 6.23 -10.66
N LEU A 51 -18.91 6.61 -9.43
CA LEU A 51 -18.64 5.77 -8.25
C LEU A 51 -19.53 4.51 -8.24
N PRO A 52 -18.97 3.31 -7.96
CA PRO A 52 -19.77 2.11 -7.75
C PRO A 52 -20.76 2.28 -6.59
N LYS A 53 -21.94 1.66 -6.72
CA LYS A 53 -22.92 1.62 -5.64
C LYS A 53 -22.44 0.66 -4.55
N LEU A 54 -22.49 1.10 -3.29
CA LEU A 54 -22.13 0.30 -2.13
C LEU A 54 -23.37 -0.37 -1.53
N ASP A 55 -23.91 -1.36 -2.23
CA ASP A 55 -25.14 -2.08 -1.86
C ASP A 55 -24.92 -3.49 -1.32
N GLY A 56 -23.65 -3.89 -1.13
CA GLY A 56 -23.28 -5.21 -0.62
C GLY A 56 -23.43 -6.36 -1.62
N SER A 57 -23.68 -6.11 -2.90
CA SER A 57 -23.88 -7.16 -3.92
C SER A 57 -22.59 -7.80 -4.45
N GLY A 58 -21.46 -7.11 -4.35
CA GLY A 58 -20.12 -7.53 -4.73
C GLY A 58 -19.26 -7.95 -3.54
N LYS A 59 -17.94 -7.74 -3.66
CA LYS A 59 -16.97 -8.18 -2.64
C LYS A 59 -16.95 -7.25 -1.44
N LEU A 60 -16.63 -7.82 -0.28
CA LEU A 60 -16.16 -7.08 0.88
C LEU A 60 -14.71 -6.64 0.66
N ALA A 61 -14.31 -5.54 1.30
CA ALA A 61 -12.93 -5.07 1.27
C ALA A 61 -11.96 -6.13 1.84
N SER A 62 -12.42 -6.95 2.79
CA SER A 62 -11.64 -8.04 3.39
C SER A 62 -11.41 -9.24 2.44
N GLU A 63 -12.22 -9.37 1.39
CA GLU A 63 -12.09 -10.43 0.37
C GLU A 63 -11.14 -10.03 -0.76
N ILE A 64 -10.73 -8.77 -0.81
CA ILE A 64 -9.77 -8.26 -1.79
C ILE A 64 -8.36 -8.42 -1.19
N PRO A 65 -7.45 -9.17 -1.85
CA PRO A 65 -6.09 -9.34 -1.36
C PRO A 65 -5.38 -8.00 -1.15
N LYS A 66 -4.56 -7.93 -0.10
CA LYS A 66 -3.74 -6.74 0.16
C LYS A 66 -2.74 -6.55 -0.98
N ALA A 67 -2.87 -5.42 -1.68
CA ALA A 67 -1.92 -5.01 -2.70
C ALA A 67 -0.68 -4.36 -2.08
N TYR A 68 0.47 -4.54 -2.72
CA TYR A 68 1.74 -3.88 -2.37
C TYR A 68 2.25 -3.10 -3.56
N THR A 69 2.94 -1.99 -3.34
CA THR A 69 3.60 -1.23 -4.41
C THR A 69 4.88 -1.94 -4.83
N PRO A 70 4.95 -2.61 -5.99
CA PRO A 70 6.16 -3.26 -6.46
C PRO A 70 7.19 -2.19 -6.85
N GLY A 71 8.49 -2.48 -6.71
CA GLY A 71 9.54 -1.61 -7.26
C GLY A 71 9.60 -0.19 -6.71
N CYS A 72 9.03 0.08 -5.53
CA CYS A 72 8.95 1.40 -4.88
C CYS A 72 8.16 2.48 -5.63
N GLY A 73 7.40 2.14 -6.68
CA GLY A 73 6.54 3.09 -7.38
C GLY A 73 6.02 2.56 -8.71
N PHE A 74 4.94 3.17 -9.20
CA PHE A 74 4.39 2.88 -10.54
C PHE A 74 4.78 3.97 -11.52
N THR A 75 5.01 3.59 -12.78
CA THR A 75 5.23 4.53 -13.91
C THR A 75 3.93 4.92 -14.62
N ARG A 76 2.83 4.21 -14.31
CA ARG A 76 1.47 4.45 -14.82
C ARG A 76 0.47 4.31 -13.67
N ILE A 77 -0.70 4.93 -13.79
CA ILE A 77 -1.74 4.78 -12.77
C ILE A 77 -2.31 3.35 -12.86
N PRO A 78 -2.29 2.56 -11.78
CA PRO A 78 -2.92 1.23 -11.78
C PRO A 78 -4.45 1.36 -11.78
N MET A 79 -5.15 0.34 -12.24
CA MET A 79 -6.62 0.30 -12.13
C MET A 79 -7.05 0.28 -10.66
N PRO A 80 -8.29 0.72 -10.34
CA PRO A 80 -8.77 0.74 -8.95
C PRO A 80 -8.82 -0.67 -8.35
N VAL A 81 -8.04 -0.92 -7.29
CA VAL A 81 -8.01 -2.20 -6.55
C VAL A 81 -9.37 -2.56 -5.96
N LEU A 82 -10.16 -1.54 -5.57
CA LEU A 82 -11.49 -1.70 -4.97
C LEU A 82 -12.63 -1.64 -6.00
N ALA A 83 -12.37 -1.80 -7.29
CA ALA A 83 -13.40 -1.70 -8.34
C ALA A 83 -14.59 -2.65 -8.15
N GLU A 84 -14.36 -3.82 -7.53
CA GLU A 84 -15.40 -4.83 -7.25
C GLU A 84 -15.96 -4.76 -5.82
N CYS A 85 -15.48 -3.80 -5.01
CA CYS A 85 -15.95 -3.62 -3.65
C CYS A 85 -17.27 -2.86 -3.67
N THR A 86 -18.30 -3.47 -3.09
CA THR A 86 -19.60 -2.81 -2.87
C THR A 86 -19.97 -2.79 -1.40
N GLU A 87 -19.02 -3.02 -0.49
CA GLU A 87 -19.26 -3.00 0.94
C GLU A 87 -19.84 -1.64 1.37
N PRO A 88 -21.00 -1.60 2.04
CA PRO A 88 -21.59 -0.36 2.54
C PRO A 88 -20.63 0.37 3.47
N LEU A 89 -20.61 1.71 3.39
CA LEU A 89 -19.92 2.52 4.39
C LEU A 89 -20.62 2.36 5.74
N ALA A 90 -19.83 2.38 6.81
CA ALA A 90 -20.37 2.43 8.17
C ALA A 90 -21.11 3.74 8.43
N ASP A 91 -22.05 3.71 9.36
CA ASP A 91 -22.86 4.88 9.73
C ASP A 91 -21.99 6.07 10.13
N GLY A 92 -22.29 7.24 9.57
CA GLY A 92 -21.57 8.49 9.85
C GLY A 92 -20.22 8.65 9.13
N VAL A 93 -19.81 7.69 8.29
CA VAL A 93 -18.58 7.80 7.50
C VAL A 93 -18.83 8.59 6.22
N ILE A 94 -17.95 9.56 5.95
CA ILE A 94 -17.95 10.34 4.72
C ILE A 94 -17.39 9.49 3.59
N ASP A 95 -18.08 9.49 2.44
CA ASP A 95 -17.57 8.84 1.23
C ASP A 95 -16.37 9.62 0.69
N MET A 96 -15.19 9.01 0.81
CA MET A 96 -13.89 9.55 0.42
C MET A 96 -13.37 8.94 -0.90
N ARG A 97 -14.25 8.28 -1.67
CA ARG A 97 -13.87 7.67 -2.96
C ARG A 97 -13.81 8.72 -4.07
N GLY A 98 -13.01 8.44 -5.10
CA GLY A 98 -12.80 9.32 -6.26
C GLY A 98 -11.39 9.92 -6.31
N LEU A 99 -11.19 10.85 -7.25
CA LEU A 99 -9.95 11.62 -7.35
C LEU A 99 -10.01 12.85 -6.46
N TRP A 100 -8.85 13.23 -5.92
CA TRP A 100 -8.72 14.38 -5.03
C TRP A 100 -7.97 15.49 -5.74
N PHE A 101 -8.43 16.73 -5.58
CA PHE A 101 -7.73 17.89 -6.13
C PHE A 101 -7.01 18.66 -5.01
N GLY A 102 -5.67 18.68 -5.08
CA GLY A 102 -4.86 19.48 -4.18
C GLY A 102 -5.02 20.97 -4.46
N VAL A 103 -5.54 21.74 -3.51
CA VAL A 103 -5.74 23.19 -3.62
C VAL A 103 -4.59 24.03 -3.02
N SER A 104 -3.67 23.39 -2.29
CA SER A 104 -2.48 24.02 -1.70
C SER A 104 -1.36 22.98 -1.54
N GLY A 105 -0.10 23.41 -1.48
CA GLY A 105 1.05 22.48 -1.48
C GLY A 105 1.31 21.95 -2.89
N TRP A 106 1.16 20.63 -3.10
CA TRP A 106 1.15 20.06 -4.45
C TRP A 106 -0.23 20.26 -5.08
N VAL A 107 -0.29 21.11 -6.11
CA VAL A 107 -1.53 21.47 -6.81
C VAL A 107 -1.71 20.55 -8.02
N GLY A 108 -2.79 19.76 -8.03
CA GLY A 108 -3.06 18.77 -9.07
C GLY A 108 -4.00 17.66 -8.59
N HIS A 109 -4.31 16.71 -9.49
CA HIS A 109 -5.06 15.50 -9.14
C HIS A 109 -4.15 14.51 -8.44
N VAL A 110 -4.51 14.13 -7.21
CA VAL A 110 -3.87 13.07 -6.42
C VAL A 110 -4.61 11.76 -6.66
#